data_AF-A0A969V6G0-F1
#
_entry.id   AF-A0A969V6G0-F1
#
_cell.length_a   1.000
_cell.length_b   1.000
_cell.length_c   1.000
_cell.angle_alpha   90.00
_cell.angle_beta   90.00
_cell.angle_gamma   90.00
#
_symmetry.space_group_name_H-M   'P 1'
#
loop_
_entity.id
_entity.type
_entity.pdbx_description
1 polymer ?
#
loop_
_entity_poly.entity_id
_entity_poly.type
_entity_poly.pdbx_seq_one_letter_code
_entity_poly.pdbx_strand_id
1 'polypeptide(L)' 'MLELSAATGEIDLKYLDESGFCMWSEPSYTYYQRGEQKRLEQTKRRGRRLSIIGLLQPLISFVYGLVIGGVNRKSYIQ' A
#
# COMPACT_ATOMS: atom_id res chain seq x y z
N MET A 1 14.89 21.47 -6.56
CA MET A 1 16.21 21.21 -7.17
C MET A 1 16.17 19.93 -8.00
N LEU A 2 15.85 18.77 -7.42
CA LEU A 2 15.78 17.48 -8.15
C LEU A 2 14.75 17.46 -9.30
N GLU A 3 13.56 18.00 -9.09
CA GLU A 3 12.53 18.07 -10.14
C GLU A 3 12.95 18.96 -11.32
N LEU A 4 13.72 20.03 -11.04
CA LEU A 4 14.24 20.91 -12.08
C LEU A 4 15.32 20.20 -12.90
N SER A 5 16.26 19.50 -12.26
CA SER A 5 17.27 18.68 -12.95
C SER A 5 16.65 17.52 -13.73
N ALA A 6 15.54 16.96 -13.25
CA ALA A 6 14.77 15.97 -14.00
C ALA A 6 14.09 16.59 -15.23
N ALA A 7 13.53 17.79 -15.08
CA ALA A 7 12.90 18.53 -16.18
C ALA A 7 13.91 18.99 -17.25
N THR A 8 15.16 19.28 -16.86
CA THR A 8 16.25 19.58 -17.80
C THR A 8 16.90 18.32 -18.41
N GLY A 9 16.51 17.12 -17.95
CA GLY A 9 17.04 15.85 -18.43
C GLY A 9 18.45 15.52 -17.93
N GLU A 10 18.94 16.22 -16.90
CA GLU A 10 20.23 15.93 -16.27
C GLU A 10 20.19 14.62 -15.47
N ILE A 11 19.01 14.26 -14.95
CA ILE A 11 18.80 13.06 -14.14
C ILE A 11 17.47 12.38 -14.47
N ASP A 12 17.41 11.07 -14.23
CA ASP A 12 16.15 10.34 -14.09
C ASP A 12 15.70 10.35 -12.63
N LEU A 13 14.67 11.14 -12.31
CA LEU A 13 14.09 11.18 -10.97
C LEU A 13 13.01 10.10 -10.79
N LYS A 14 13.26 9.19 -9.86
CA LYS A 14 12.37 8.08 -9.51
C LYS A 14 11.96 8.19 -8.04
N TYR A 15 10.66 8.09 -7.77
CA TYR A 15 10.07 8.08 -6.44
C TYR A 15 9.81 6.63 -6.04
N LEU A 16 10.22 6.26 -4.82
CA LEU A 16 10.01 4.92 -4.29
C LEU A 16 9.19 5.01 -3.00
N ASP A 17 8.15 4.20 -2.90
CA ASP A 17 7.37 4.06 -1.66
C ASP A 17 6.77 2.66 -1.49
N GLU A 18 6.36 2.32 -0.26
CA GLU A 18 5.64 1.10 0.10
C GLU A 18 4.25 1.44 0.64
N SER A 19 3.23 0.70 0.17
CA SER A 19 1.87 0.79 0.70
C SER A 19 1.34 -0.60 1.07
N GLY A 20 0.71 -0.69 2.25
CA GLY A 20 0.15 -1.93 2.77
C GLY A 20 -1.38 -1.95 2.68
N PHE A 21 -1.93 -2.95 2.03
CA PHE A 21 -3.36 -3.23 1.94
C PHE A 21 -3.74 -4.33 2.94
N CYS A 22 -4.54 -3.96 3.94
CA CYS A 22 -5.16 -4.94 4.82
C CYS A 22 -6.39 -5.52 4.11
N MET A 23 -6.63 -6.83 4.24
CA MET A 23 -7.90 -7.44 3.79
C MET A 23 -9.10 -6.97 4.62
N TRP A 24 -8.86 -6.28 5.74
CA TRP A 24 -9.90 -5.73 6.57
C TRP A 24 -10.37 -4.39 6.00
N SER A 25 -11.58 -4.36 5.46
CA SER A 25 -12.33 -3.12 5.26
C SER A 25 -13.05 -2.76 6.56
N GLU A 26 -13.08 -1.48 6.92
CA GLU A 26 -13.97 -1.03 8.00
C GLU A 26 -15.42 -1.45 7.67
N PRO A 27 -16.19 -1.98 8.63
CA PRO A 27 -17.58 -2.33 8.39
C PRO A 27 -18.38 -1.05 8.12
N SER A 28 -18.62 -0.73 6.85
CA SER A 28 -19.37 0.46 6.44
C SER A 28 -20.89 0.25 6.54
N TYR A 29 -21.36 -0.98 6.31
CA TYR A 29 -22.78 -1.36 6.43
C TYR A 29 -22.91 -2.73 7.10
N THR A 30 -23.70 -2.80 8.18
CA THR A 30 -23.95 -4.05 8.90
C THR A 30 -25.42 -4.10 9.33
N TYR A 31 -26.09 -5.21 9.09
CA TYR A 31 -27.44 -5.47 9.57
C TYR A 31 -27.41 -6.05 10.99
N TYR A 32 -28.39 -5.68 11.82
CA TYR A 32 -28.57 -6.23 13.16
C TYR A 32 -30.06 -6.51 13.39
N GLN A 33 -30.36 -7.47 14.25
CA GLN A 33 -31.74 -7.83 14.56
C GLN A 33 -32.40 -6.76 15.42
N ARG A 34 -33.68 -6.51 15.17
CA ARG A 34 -34.44 -5.51 15.93
C ARG A 34 -34.60 -5.98 17.37
N GLY A 35 -34.16 -5.14 18.31
CA GLY A 35 -34.16 -5.46 19.75
C GLY A 35 -32.82 -5.94 20.29
N GLU A 36 -31.83 -6.15 19.42
CA GLU A 36 -30.47 -6.48 19.84
C GLU A 36 -29.55 -5.26 19.73
N GLN A 37 -28.63 -5.13 20.69
CA GLN A 37 -27.57 -4.13 20.59
C GLN A 37 -26.59 -4.53 19.48
N LYS A 38 -26.37 -3.62 18.54
CA LYS A 38 -25.37 -3.79 17.48
C LYS A 38 -23.99 -4.07 18.09
N ARG A 39 -23.40 -5.22 17.76
CA ARG A 39 -22.04 -5.60 18.14
C ARG A 39 -21.09 -5.28 16.99
N LEU A 40 -20.07 -4.47 17.27
CA LEU A 40 -18.97 -4.21 16.35
C LEU A 40 -17.77 -5.03 16.82
N GLU A 41 -17.69 -6.28 16.36
CA GLU A 41 -16.58 -7.15 16.73
C GLU A 41 -15.30 -6.69 16.03
N GLN A 42 -14.29 -6.34 16.82
CA GLN A 42 -12.96 -6.07 16.31
C GLN A 42 -12.27 -7.41 16.03
N THR A 43 -12.30 -7.85 14.78
CA THR A 43 -11.52 -9.01 14.36
C THR A 43 -10.02 -8.71 14.45
N LYS A 44 -9.20 -9.76 14.46
CA LYS A 44 -7.74 -9.62 14.49
C LYS A 44 -7.27 -8.86 13.24
N ARG A 45 -6.90 -7.57 13.42
CA ARG A 45 -6.36 -6.68 12.37
C ARG A 45 -5.17 -7.25 11.59
N ARG A 46 -4.42 -8.19 12.17
CA ARG A 46 -3.22 -8.81 11.55
C ARG A 46 -3.60 -10.08 10.79
N GLY A 47 -4.12 -9.93 9.57
CA GLY A 47 -4.23 -11.00 8.56
C GLY A 47 -3.03 -11.04 7.60
N ARG A 48 -3.11 -11.83 6.51
CA ARG A 48 -2.21 -11.72 5.34
C ARG A 48 -2.40 -10.33 4.72
N ARG A 49 -1.49 -9.39 5.03
CA ARG A 49 -1.41 -8.08 4.35
C ARG A 49 -0.87 -8.29 2.94
N LEU A 50 -1.46 -7.66 1.94
CA LEU A 50 -0.81 -7.49 0.64
C LEU A 50 -0.07 -6.15 0.69
N SER A 51 1.21 -6.13 0.37
CA SER A 51 1.98 -4.88 0.25
C SER A 51 2.40 -4.69 -1.19
N ILE A 52 2.38 -3.44 -1.63
CA ILE A 52 2.99 -3.02 -2.89
C ILE A 52 4.22 -2.18 -2.57
N ILE A 53 5.29 -2.43 -3.29
CA ILE A 53 6.42 -1.52 -3.39
C ILE A 53 6.46 -1.00 -4.82
N GLY A 54 6.47 0.32 -4.98
CA GLY A 54 6.35 0.97 -6.28
C GLY A 54 7.48 1.96 -6.50
N LEU A 55 8.05 1.92 -7.70
CA LEU A 55 9.02 2.88 -8.19
C LEU A 55 8.40 3.63 -9.38
N LEU A 56 8.13 4.92 -9.17
CA LEU A 56 7.44 5.80 -10.10
C LEU A 56 8.41 6.80 -10.73
N GLN A 57 8.40 6.88 -12.05
CA GLN A 57 8.95 8.00 -12.80
C GLN A 57 7.77 8.73 -13.46
N PRO A 58 7.45 9.98 -13.05
CA PRO A 58 6.30 10.70 -13.57
C PRO A 58 6.26 10.72 -15.10
N LEU A 59 5.09 10.41 -15.67
CA LEU A 59 4.81 10.39 -17.12
C LEU A 59 5.62 9.37 -17.95
N ILE A 60 6.48 8.56 -17.34
CA ILE A 60 7.38 7.65 -18.05
C ILE A 60 7.11 6.19 -17.69
N SER A 61 7.18 5.83 -16.40
CA SER A 61 7.03 4.44 -16.00
C SER A 61 6.62 4.28 -14.53
N PHE A 62 5.98 3.15 -14.25
CA PHE A 62 5.72 2.69 -12.90
C PHE A 62 6.04 1.20 -12.82
N VAL A 63 7.08 0.86 -12.05
CA VAL A 63 7.49 -0.53 -11.81
C VAL A 63 7.11 -0.89 -10.39
N TYR A 64 6.45 -2.03 -10.19
CA TYR A 64 6.00 -2.43 -8.87
C TYR A 64 6.21 -3.91 -8.59
N GLY A 65 6.31 -4.24 -7.30
CA GLY A 65 6.33 -5.59 -6.78
C GLY A 65 5.23 -5.78 -5.74
N LEU A 66 4.62 -6.97 -5.72
CA LEU A 66 3.61 -7.36 -4.73
C LEU A 66 4.17 -8.41 -3.78
N VAL A 67 3.98 -8.21 -2.48
CA VAL A 67 4.48 -9.10 -1.43
C VAL A 67 3.36 -9.38 -0.43
N ILE A 68 3.26 -10.63 0.02
CA ILE A 68 2.40 -10.98 1.16
C ILE A 68 3.19 -10.77 2.44
N GLY A 69 2.69 -9.89 3.32
CA GLY A 69 3.41 -9.44 4.52
C GLY A 69 4.17 -8.14 4.28
N GLY A 70 5.23 -7.90 5.04
CA GLY A 70 6.10 -6.72 4.86
C GLY A 70 7.33 -7.04 4.01
N VAL A 71 7.92 -5.99 3.42
CA VAL A 71 9.20 -6.11 2.72
C VAL A 71 10.33 -6.14 3.76
N ASN A 72 11.15 -7.18 3.75
CA ASN A 72 12.35 -7.26 4.57
C ASN A 72 13.60 -6.93 3.74
N ARG A 73 14.74 -6.76 4.41
CA ARG A 73 16.01 -6.39 3.74
C ARG A 73 16.42 -7.36 2.63
N LYS A 74 16.11 -8.65 2.77
CA LYS A 74 16.45 -9.67 1.76
C LYS A 74 15.54 -9.52 0.53
N SER A 75 14.22 -9.41 0.72
CA SER A 75 13.25 -9.25 -0.37
C SER A 75 13.33 -7.89 -1.08
N TYR A 76 14.07 -6.92 -0.54
CA TYR A 76 14.25 -5.62 -1.17
C TYR A 76 15.39 -5.60 -2.21
N ILE A 77 16.41 -6.45 -2.02
CA ILE A 77 17.63 -6.45 -2.84
C ILE A 77 17.63 -7.62 -3.84
N GLN A 78 16.98 -8.72 -3.47
CA GLN A 78 17.00 -10.00 -4.18
C GLN A 78 15.82 -10.14 -5.12
#